data_AF-A0A8J8F6M8-F1
#
_entry.id   AF-A0A8J8F6M8-F1
#
_cell.length_a   1.000
_cell.length_b   1.000
_cell.length_c   1.000
_cell.angle_alpha   90.00
_cell.angle_beta   90.00
_cell.angle_gamma   90.00
#
_symmetry.space_group_name_H-M   'P 1'
#
loop_
_entity.id
_entity.type
_entity.pdbx_description
1 polymer ?
#
loop_
_entity_poly.entity_id
_entity_poly.type
_entity_poly.pdbx_seq_one_letter_code
_entity_poly.pdbx_strand_id
1 'polypeptide(L)'
;MTANLDDAEYTITATLIEAVGRSSRDQDLALVIEKYGLGKLAAALTYAIPYVDHGMGERVSACELGVQPAFGIAILQALRDVVLDMQEVDLYFERLQDAHEHLPAENQPE
;
A
#
# COMPACT_ATOMS: atom_id res chain seq x y z
N MET A 1 3.60 -12.75 11.79
CA MET A 1 2.27 -13.35 11.53
C MET A 1 1.86 -12.90 10.14
N THR A 2 1.43 -13.81 9.27
CA THR A 2 0.97 -13.50 7.92
C THR A 2 -0.52 -13.80 7.78
N ALA A 3 -1.17 -13.15 6.81
CA ALA A 3 -2.55 -13.42 6.42
C ALA A 3 -2.72 -13.35 4.91
N ASN A 4 -3.62 -14.17 4.37
CA ASN A 4 -4.03 -14.09 2.98
C ASN A 4 -5.11 -13.00 2.84
N LEU A 5 -4.86 -12.00 1.98
CA LEU A 5 -5.78 -10.93 1.65
C LEU A 5 -5.87 -10.83 0.12
N ASP A 6 -7.05 -11.14 -0.44
CA ASP A 6 -7.31 -11.14 -1.88
C ASP A 6 -6.25 -11.91 -2.69
N ASP A 7 -6.04 -13.18 -2.34
CA ASP A 7 -5.12 -14.13 -2.99
C ASP A 7 -3.62 -13.81 -2.86
N ALA A 8 -3.25 -12.78 -2.09
CA ALA A 8 -1.87 -12.45 -1.76
C ALA A 8 -1.59 -12.60 -0.24
N GLU A 9 -0.41 -13.12 0.10
CA GLU A 9 0.01 -13.26 1.50
C GLU A 9 0.74 -12.01 1.98
N TYR A 10 0.24 -11.38 3.04
CA TYR A 10 0.82 -10.18 3.64
C TYR A 10 1.27 -10.43 5.08
N THR A 11 2.38 -9.79 5.46
CA THR A 11 2.78 -9.70 6.87
C THR A 11 1.84 -8.73 7.59
N ILE A 12 1.22 -9.19 8.69
CA ILE A 12 0.47 -8.29 9.57
C ILE A 12 1.48 -7.50 10.40
N THR A 13 1.64 -6.21 10.08
CA THR A 13 2.52 -5.27 10.78
C THR A 13 1.71 -4.19 11.50
N ALA A 14 2.37 -3.41 12.37
CA ALA A 14 1.71 -2.27 13.02
C ALA A 14 1.28 -1.22 11.99
N THR A 15 2.03 -1.08 10.89
CA THR A 15 1.73 -0.18 9.77
C THR A 15 0.43 -0.58 9.06
N LEU A 16 0.21 -1.86 8.79
CA LEU A 16 -1.04 -2.32 8.19
C LEU A 16 -2.23 -2.10 9.14
N ILE A 17 -2.01 -2.32 10.44
CA ILE A 17 -3.03 -2.07 11.47
C ILE A 17 -3.35 -0.58 11.57
N GLU A 18 -2.34 0.29 11.53
CA GLU A 18 -2.51 1.74 11.52
C GLU A 18 -3.29 2.20 10.28
N ALA A 19 -2.94 1.71 9.10
CA ALA A 19 -3.67 2.03 7.86
C ALA A 19 -5.16 1.66 7.97
N VAL A 20 -5.46 0.50 8.53
CA VAL A 20 -6.84 0.09 8.82
C VAL A 20 -7.48 0.99 9.87
N GLY A 21 -6.77 1.34 10.95
CA GLY A 21 -7.25 2.25 11.98
C GLY A 21 -7.60 3.64 11.46
N ARG A 22 -6.81 4.17 10.52
CA ARG A 22 -7.04 5.47 9.89
C ARG A 22 -8.31 5.55 9.07
N SER A 23 -8.80 4.42 8.54
CA SER A 23 -10.08 4.39 7.82
C SER A 23 -11.26 4.92 8.65
N SER A 24 -11.16 4.95 9.98
CA SER A 24 -12.18 5.56 10.84
C SER A 24 -12.27 7.10 10.73
N ARG A 25 -11.24 7.75 10.18
CA ARG A 25 -11.10 9.22 10.07
C ARG A 25 -10.68 9.70 8.68
N ASP A 26 -10.31 8.78 7.80
CA ASP A 26 -9.95 9.04 6.41
C ASP A 26 -10.96 8.37 5.47
N GLN A 27 -11.68 9.19 4.69
CA GLN A 27 -12.75 8.72 3.81
C GLN A 27 -12.24 7.91 2.62
N ASP A 28 -11.04 8.21 2.10
CA ASP A 28 -10.50 7.52 0.94
C ASP A 28 -10.03 6.12 1.33
N LEU A 29 -9.43 5.98 2.52
CA LEU A 29 -9.09 4.68 3.11
C LEU A 29 -10.34 3.86 3.47
N ALA A 30 -11.39 4.49 4.01
CA ALA A 30 -12.66 3.82 4.23
C ALA A 30 -13.25 3.29 2.93
N LEU A 31 -13.25 4.12 1.88
CA LEU A 31 -13.83 3.79 0.59
C LEU A 31 -13.07 2.66 -0.11
N VAL A 32 -11.74 2.61 -0.02
CA VAL A 32 -10.97 1.51 -0.64
C VAL A 32 -11.27 0.18 0.06
N ILE A 33 -11.37 0.17 1.39
CA ILE A 33 -11.72 -1.04 2.15
C ILE A 33 -13.15 -1.48 1.82
N GLU A 34 -14.11 -0.56 1.82
CA GLU A 34 -15.53 -0.88 1.55
C GLU A 34 -15.72 -1.44 0.14
N LYS A 35 -15.07 -0.84 -0.85
CA LYS A 35 -15.31 -1.16 -2.26
C LYS A 35 -14.43 -2.29 -2.78
N TYR A 36 -13.21 -2.43 -2.27
CA TYR A 36 -12.20 -3.34 -2.80
C TYR A 36 -11.59 -4.28 -1.75
N GLY A 37 -11.95 -4.15 -0.47
CA GLY A 37 -11.47 -5.02 0.60
C GLY A 37 -10.11 -4.64 1.18
N LEU A 38 -9.69 -5.40 2.19
CA LEU A 38 -8.43 -5.19 2.90
C LEU A 38 -7.21 -5.57 2.05
N GLY A 39 -7.33 -6.50 1.10
CA GLY A 39 -6.23 -6.86 0.21
C GLY A 39 -5.84 -5.71 -0.70
N LYS A 40 -6.82 -4.95 -1.21
CA LYS A 40 -6.53 -3.73 -1.97
C LYS A 40 -5.81 -2.66 -1.12
N LEU A 41 -6.17 -2.49 0.15
CA LEU A 41 -5.46 -1.58 1.05
C LEU A 41 -4.01 -2.04 1.29
N ALA A 42 -3.81 -3.34 1.52
CA ALA A 42 -2.48 -3.92 1.71
C ALA A 42 -1.61 -3.74 0.45
N ALA A 43 -2.18 -3.99 -0.74
CA ALA A 43 -1.53 -3.71 -2.01
C ALA A 43 -1.22 -2.21 -2.18
N ALA A 44 -2.12 -1.32 -1.78
CA ALA A 44 -1.85 0.12 -1.84
C ALA A 44 -0.69 0.55 -0.93
N LEU A 45 -0.54 -0.10 0.23
CA LEU A 45 0.60 0.13 1.11
C LEU A 45 1.93 -0.28 0.45
N THR A 46 1.93 -1.36 -0.33
CA THR A 46 3.09 -1.80 -1.13
C THR A 46 3.58 -0.75 -2.12
N TYR A 47 2.66 0.03 -2.71
CA TYR A 47 3.01 1.14 -3.62
C TYR A 47 3.20 2.48 -2.90
N ALA A 48 2.73 2.61 -1.66
CA ALA A 48 2.90 3.82 -0.86
C ALA A 48 4.34 3.98 -0.35
N ILE A 49 4.99 2.89 0.08
CA ILE A 49 6.40 2.90 0.52
C ILE A 49 7.33 3.53 -0.54
N PRO A 50 7.38 3.04 -1.79
CA PRO A 50 8.24 3.60 -2.83
C PRO A 50 7.81 4.99 -3.29
N TYR A 51 6.52 5.33 -3.13
CA TYR A 51 6.02 6.70 -3.35
C TYR A 51 6.57 7.68 -2.32
N VAL A 52 6.63 7.30 -1.04
CA VAL A 52 7.16 8.13 0.04
C VAL A 52 8.67 8.31 -0.07
N ASP A 53 9.41 7.26 -0.43
CA ASP A 53 10.87 7.32 -0.61
C ASP A 53 11.30 7.92 -1.97
N HIS A 54 10.35 8.48 -2.73
CA HIS A 54 10.57 9.07 -4.06
C HIS A 54 11.13 8.13 -5.13
N GLY A 55 11.20 6.82 -4.86
CA GLY A 55 11.66 5.86 -5.87
C GLY A 55 10.59 5.53 -6.91
N MET A 56 9.30 5.81 -6.64
CA MET A 56 8.22 5.73 -7.63
C MET A 56 7.39 7.02 -7.67
N GLY A 57 7.07 7.49 -8.88
CA GLY A 57 6.26 8.70 -9.06
C GLY A 57 4.79 8.45 -8.71
N GLU A 58 4.15 9.40 -8.04
CA GLU A 58 2.74 9.32 -7.56
C GLU A 58 1.76 8.76 -8.59
N ARG A 59 1.82 9.24 -9.83
CA ARG A 59 0.94 8.80 -10.92
C ARG A 59 1.19 7.36 -11.34
N VAL A 60 2.44 6.91 -11.29
CA VAL A 60 2.83 5.53 -11.63
C VAL A 60 2.32 4.61 -10.52
N SER A 61 2.64 4.92 -9.26
CA SER A 61 2.15 4.19 -8.09
C SER A 61 0.63 4.08 -8.08
N ALA A 62 -0.09 5.16 -8.40
CA ALA A 62 -1.55 5.17 -8.43
C ALA A 62 -2.15 4.34 -9.58
N CYS A 63 -1.44 4.26 -10.71
CA CYS A 63 -1.85 3.47 -11.87
C CYS A 63 -1.83 1.98 -11.55
N GLU A 64 -0.79 1.53 -10.84
CA GLU A 64 -0.62 0.11 -10.48
C GLU A 64 -1.71 -0.41 -9.53
N LEU A 65 -2.39 0.47 -8.79
CA LEU A 65 -3.50 0.08 -7.92
C LEU A 65 -4.72 -0.47 -8.68
N GLY A 66 -4.80 -0.24 -10.00
CA GLY A 66 -5.92 -0.68 -10.83
C GLY A 66 -7.24 -0.01 -10.47
N VAL A 67 -7.18 1.19 -9.88
CA VAL A 67 -8.34 2.03 -9.55
C VAL A 67 -8.35 3.31 -10.39
N GLN A 68 -9.39 4.13 -10.26
CA GLN A 68 -9.41 5.43 -10.94
C GLN A 68 -8.20 6.28 -10.52
N PRO A 69 -7.46 6.92 -11.44
CA PRO A 69 -6.20 7.59 -11.11
C PRO A 69 -6.30 8.61 -9.97
N ALA A 70 -7.35 9.44 -9.98
CA ALA A 70 -7.57 10.43 -8.92
C ALA A 70 -7.79 9.77 -7.55
N PHE A 71 -8.51 8.64 -7.52
CA PHE A 71 -8.74 7.87 -6.30
C PHE A 71 -7.46 7.17 -5.83
N GLY A 72 -6.67 6.61 -6.75
CA GLY A 72 -5.37 6.02 -6.42
C GLY A 72 -4.42 7.03 -5.81
N ILE A 73 -4.37 8.25 -6.36
CA ILE A 73 -3.57 9.35 -5.80
C ILE A 73 -4.04 9.69 -4.38
N ALA A 74 -5.35 9.80 -4.15
CA ALA A 74 -5.89 10.10 -2.83
C ALA A 74 -5.52 9.02 -1.79
N ILE A 75 -5.61 7.74 -2.16
CA ILE A 75 -5.19 6.63 -1.30
C ILE A 75 -3.69 6.75 -0.96
N LEU A 76 -2.83 7.00 -1.95
CA LEU A 76 -1.39 7.13 -1.72
C LEU A 76 -1.05 8.31 -0.80
N GLN A 77 -1.76 9.42 -0.95
CA GLN A 77 -1.58 10.59 -0.09
C GLN A 77 -2.02 10.29 1.36
N ALA A 78 -3.13 9.59 1.55
CA ALA A 78 -3.56 9.14 2.88
C ALA A 78 -2.58 8.14 3.52
N LEU A 79 -2.04 7.22 2.72
CA LEU A 79 -1.06 6.23 3.18
C LEU A 79 0.33 6.82 3.42
N ARG A 80 0.70 7.92 2.76
CA ARG A 80 1.98 8.58 2.99
C ARG A 80 2.19 8.94 4.45
N ASP A 81 1.17 9.53 5.07
CA ASP A 81 1.24 9.91 6.47
C ASP A 81 1.34 8.66 7.38
N VAL A 82 0.72 7.54 7.01
CA VAL A 82 0.87 6.25 7.74
C VAL A 82 2.31 5.76 7.67
N VAL A 83 2.88 5.75 6.46
CA VAL A 83 4.24 5.27 6.20
C VAL A 83 5.25 6.11 6.97
N LEU A 84 5.13 7.45 6.90
CA LEU A 84 6.02 8.37 7.62
C LEU A 84 5.93 8.21 9.14
N ASP A 85 4.72 8.07 9.70
CA ASP A 85 4.54 7.92 11.14
C ASP A 85 5.01 6.55 11.66
N MET A 86 4.95 5.50 10.83
CA MET A 86 5.29 4.14 11.24
C MET A 86 6.73 3.73 10.92
N GLN A 87 7.43 4.44 10.04
CA GLN A 87 8.80 4.10 9.62
C GLN A 87 9.78 3.99 10.81
N GLU A 88 9.62 4.82 11.85
CA GLU A 88 10.47 4.79 13.04
C GLU A 88 9.91 3.91 14.18
N VAL A 89 8.64 3.50 14.09
CA VAL A 89 7.89 2.89 15.20
C VAL A 89 7.61 1.41 14.97
N ASP A 90 7.35 1.00 13.73
CA ASP A 90 7.05 -0.38 13.40
C ASP A 90 8.33 -1.21 13.26
N LEU A 91 8.57 -2.09 14.23
CA LEU A 91 9.72 -3.00 14.25
C LEU A 91 9.78 -3.96 13.06
N TYR A 92 8.67 -4.10 12.33
CA TYR A 92 8.55 -4.95 11.15
C TYR A 92 8.29 -4.15 9.87
N PHE A 93 8.57 -2.84 9.87
CA PHE A 93 8.39 -1.98 8.70
C PHE A 93 9.11 -2.55 7.46
N GLU A 94 10.36 -2.99 7.62
CA GLU A 94 11.18 -3.64 6.58
C GLU A 94 10.62 -4.98 6.07
N ARG A 95 9.55 -5.51 6.68
CA ARG A 95 8.85 -6.73 6.23
C ARG A 95 7.57 -6.43 5.47
N LEU A 96 7.21 -5.16 5.33
CA LEU A 96 6.19 -4.76 4.39
C LEU A 96 6.67 -5.10 2.98
N GLN A 97 5.75 -5.54 2.13
CA GLN A 97 6.06 -5.72 0.72
C GLN A 97 6.31 -4.34 0.11
N ASP A 98 7.37 -4.21 -0.68
CA ASP A 98 7.71 -2.99 -1.42
C ASP A 98 7.59 -3.25 -2.93
N ALA A 99 6.89 -2.37 -3.64
CA ALA A 99 6.79 -2.46 -5.09
C ALA A 99 8.14 -2.24 -5.81
N HIS A 100 9.16 -1.64 -5.16
CA HIS A 100 10.53 -1.62 -5.67
C HIS A 100 11.12 -3.02 -5.85
N GLU A 101 10.84 -3.92 -4.90
CA GLU A 101 11.32 -5.30 -4.94
C GLU A 101 10.48 -6.18 -5.87
N HIS A 102 9.21 -5.78 -6.08
CA HIS A 102 8.29 -6.36 -7.05
C HIS A 102 8.22 -5.53 -8.34
N LEU A 103 9.37 -5.33 -9.00
CA LEU A 103 9.32 -5.09 -10.43
C LEU A 103 8.59 -6.29 -11.05
N PRO A 104 7.51 -6.09 -11.83
CA PRO A 104 6.95 -7.20 -12.60
C PRO A 104 8.11 -7.76 -13.42
N ALA A 105 8.28 -9.08 -13.42
CA ALA A 105 9.26 -9.73 -14.28
C ALA A 105 8.97 -9.30 -15.72
N GLU A 106 9.62 -8.25 -16.20
CA GLU A 106 9.60 -7.83 -17.58
C GLU A 106 10.20 -8.98 -18.38
N ASN A 107 9.32 -9.69 -19.10
CA ASN A 107 9.60 -10.44 -20.32
C ASN A 107 11.04 -10.94 -20.45
N GLN A 108 11.36 -12.10 -19.86
CA GLN A 108 12.48 -12.90 -20.37
C GLN A 108 12.00 -13.57 -21.65
N PRO A 109 12.56 -13.25 -22.84
CA PRO A 109 12.31 -14.07 -24.01
C PRO A 109 13.00 -15.42 -23.79
N GLU A 110 12.24 -16.51 -23.97
CA GLU A 110 12.77 -17.88 -24.14
C GLU A 110 13.66 -17.99 -25.39
#